data_AF-A0A2G3A5X8-F1
#
_entry.id   AF-A0A2G3A5X8-F1
#
_cell.length_a   1.000
_cell.length_b   1.000
_cell.length_c   1.000
_cell.angle_alpha   90.00
_cell.angle_beta   90.00
_cell.angle_gamma   90.00
#
_symmetry.space_group_name_H-M   'P 1'
#
loop_
_entity.id
_entity.type
_entity.pdbx_description
1 polymer ?
#
loop_
_entity_poly.entity_id
_entity_poly.type
_entity_poly.pdbx_seq_one_letter_code
_entity_poly.pdbx_strand_id
1 'polypeptide(L)'
;MARAKRKSSNEKRPKNPVDSGENYSSISEKLEALKQLLPSKNDELKADDLFEETADYIVLLRTQIFVLQKLLHFYENASARSQDNHV
;
A
#
# COMPACT_ATOMS: atom_id res chain seq x y z
N MET A 1 -18.30 37.45 -64.09
CA MET A 1 -17.52 37.40 -62.83
C MET A 1 -18.26 36.51 -61.84
N ALA A 2 -17.89 35.24 -61.68
CA ALA A 2 -18.50 34.32 -60.71
C ALA A 2 -17.40 33.78 -59.78
N ARG A 3 -17.46 34.13 -58.49
CA ARG A 3 -16.49 33.69 -57.47
C ARG A 3 -16.98 32.36 -56.86
N ALA A 4 -16.21 31.29 -57.08
CA ALA A 4 -16.43 30.00 -56.43
C ALA A 4 -15.97 30.05 -54.95
N LYS A 5 -16.87 29.71 -54.03
CA LYS A 5 -16.64 29.70 -52.59
C LYS A 5 -16.02 28.35 -52.20
N ARG A 6 -14.72 28.34 -51.86
CA ARG A 6 -14.01 27.15 -51.40
C ARG A 6 -14.53 26.74 -50.02
N LYS A 7 -15.03 25.51 -49.92
CA LYS A 7 -15.57 24.88 -48.71
C LYS A 7 -14.39 24.47 -47.82
N SER A 8 -14.22 25.15 -46.68
CA SER A 8 -13.21 24.85 -45.66
C SER A 8 -13.48 23.48 -45.05
N SER A 9 -12.57 22.54 -45.27
CA SER A 9 -12.57 21.20 -44.65
C SER A 9 -12.35 21.35 -43.15
N ASN A 10 -13.35 20.99 -42.35
CA ASN A 10 -13.22 20.90 -40.90
C ASN A 10 -12.63 19.53 -40.58
N GLU A 11 -11.31 19.39 -40.67
CA GLU A 11 -10.58 18.21 -40.18
C GLU A 11 -10.68 18.16 -38.66
N LYS A 12 -11.74 17.53 -38.16
CA LYS A 12 -11.80 17.04 -36.79
C LYS A 12 -10.76 15.93 -36.67
N ARG A 13 -9.54 16.31 -36.26
CA ARG A 13 -8.53 15.36 -35.79
C ARG A 13 -9.14 14.52 -34.66
N PRO A 14 -9.24 13.18 -34.79
CA PRO A 14 -9.59 12.35 -33.66
C PRO A 14 -8.46 12.47 -32.63
N LYS A 15 -8.78 12.98 -31.44
CA LYS A 15 -7.91 12.84 -30.27
C LYS A 15 -8.02 11.38 -29.84
N ASN A 16 -7.04 10.56 -30.23
CA ASN A 16 -6.86 9.27 -29.59
C ASN A 16 -6.55 9.52 -28.10
N PRO A 17 -7.30 8.94 -27.15
CA PRO A 17 -6.86 8.92 -25.78
C PRO A 17 -5.62 8.03 -25.75
N VAL A 18 -4.48 8.63 -25.41
CA VAL A 18 -3.29 7.88 -25.03
C VAL A 18 -3.67 7.20 -23.71
N ASP A 19 -4.04 5.93 -23.81
CA ASP A 19 -4.20 5.01 -22.69
C ASP A 19 -2.80 4.73 -22.13
N SER A 20 -2.30 5.68 -21.33
CA SER A 20 -1.13 5.48 -20.50
C SER A 20 -1.58 4.69 -19.28
N GLY A 21 -1.57 3.36 -19.42
CA GLY A 21 -1.78 2.39 -18.35
C GLY A 21 -0.67 2.40 -17.29
N GLU A 22 -0.40 3.56 -16.71
CA GLU A 22 0.33 3.68 -15.46
C GLU A 22 -0.70 3.88 -14.36
N ASN A 23 -0.73 2.95 -13.40
CA ASN A 23 -1.52 3.02 -12.18
C ASN A 23 -1.18 4.29 -11.39
N TYR A 24 -1.75 5.44 -11.77
CA TYR A 24 -1.80 6.62 -10.94
C TYR A 24 -2.87 6.40 -9.87
N SER A 25 -2.64 5.42 -8.99
CA SER A 25 -3.43 5.29 -7.77
C SER A 25 -3.31 6.62 -7.02
N SER A 26 -4.47 7.27 -6.84
CA SER A 26 -4.52 8.60 -6.27
C SER A 26 -3.97 8.58 -4.85
N ILE A 27 -3.41 9.71 -4.38
CA ILE A 27 -2.94 9.82 -2.99
C ILE A 27 -4.07 9.48 -2.00
N SER A 28 -5.31 9.85 -2.33
CA SER A 28 -6.50 9.52 -1.54
C SER A 28 -6.70 8.01 -1.40
N GLU A 29 -6.53 7.25 -2.49
CA GLU A 29 -6.67 5.79 -2.47
C GLU A 29 -5.59 5.13 -1.62
N LYS A 30 -4.35 5.63 -1.69
CA LYS A 30 -3.26 5.15 -0.84
C LYS A 30 -3.50 5.42 0.65
N LEU A 31 -4.03 6.60 0.98
CA LEU A 31 -4.38 6.95 2.36
C LEU A 31 -5.54 6.10 2.87
N GLU A 32 -6.54 5.83 2.04
CA GLU A 32 -7.67 4.96 2.39
C GLU A 32 -7.21 3.52 2.61
N ALA A 33 -6.36 3.00 1.73
CA ALA A 33 -5.76 1.68 1.89
C ALA A 33 -4.92 1.59 3.18
N LEU A 34 -4.19 2.66 3.52
CA LEU A 34 -3.41 2.72 4.77
C LEU A 34 -4.33 2.67 6.00
N LYS A 35 -5.44 3.44 6.00
CA LYS A 35 -6.44 3.41 7.08
C LYS A 35 -6.99 1.99 7.30
N GLN A 36 -7.28 1.25 6.23
CA GLN A 36 -7.82 -0.10 6.31
C GLN A 36 -6.87 -1.13 6.94
N LEU A 37 -5.57 -0.86 7.00
CA LEU A 37 -4.57 -1.74 7.64
C LEU A 37 -4.45 -1.53 9.15
N LEU A 38 -4.96 -0.41 9.66
CA LEU A 38 -4.90 -0.12 11.09
C LEU A 38 -6.00 -0.85 11.86
N PRO A 39 -5.71 -1.26 13.12
CA PRO A 39 -6.70 -1.92 13.96
C PRO A 39 -7.82 -0.97 14.41
N SER A 40 -7.54 0.34 14.47
CA SER A 40 -8.48 1.39 14.82
C SER A 40 -9.30 1.81 13.59
N LYS A 41 -10.55 1.36 13.48
CA LYS A 41 -11.47 1.78 12.42
C LYS A 41 -12.14 3.12 12.77
N ASN A 42 -11.34 4.16 12.87
CA ASN A 42 -11.84 5.53 13.02
C ASN A 42 -11.93 6.17 11.63
N ASP A 43 -13.15 6.30 11.11
CA ASP A 43 -13.42 6.82 9.77
C ASP A 43 -12.98 8.29 9.60
N GLU A 44 -12.86 9.05 10.70
CA GLU A 44 -12.50 10.48 10.74
C GLU A 44 -11.03 10.78 11.09
N LEU A 45 -10.10 9.84 10.92
CA LEU A 45 -8.68 10.13 11.14
C LEU A 45 -8.14 11.14 10.12
N LYS A 46 -7.55 12.24 10.63
CA LYS A 46 -6.74 13.17 9.83
C LYS A 46 -5.44 12.50 9.40
N ALA A 47 -4.78 13.08 8.40
CA ALA A 47 -3.54 12.52 7.87
C ALA A 47 -2.43 12.44 8.92
N ASP A 48 -2.26 13.46 9.76
CA ASP A 48 -1.20 13.48 10.78
C ASP A 48 -1.41 12.37 11.83
N ASP A 49 -2.64 12.24 12.34
CA ASP A 49 -3.03 11.19 13.29
C ASP A 49 -2.87 9.79 12.67
N LEU A 50 -3.23 9.63 11.39
CA LEU A 50 -3.06 8.38 10.64
C LEU A 50 -1.60 7.93 10.60
N PHE A 51 -0.66 8.85 10.41
CA PHE A 51 0.76 8.50 10.39
C PHE A 51 1.31 8.16 11.78
N GLU A 52 0.83 8.83 12.83
CA GLU A 52 1.19 8.50 14.21
C GLU A 52 0.71 7.09 14.58
N GLU A 53 -0.58 6.78 14.37
CA GLU A 53 -1.12 5.45 14.62
C GLU A 53 -0.42 4.38 13.77
N THR A 54 -0.05 4.71 12.53
CA THR A 54 0.73 3.81 11.66
C THR A 54 2.11 3.53 12.24
N ALA A 55 2.82 4.55 12.74
CA ALA A 55 4.14 4.39 13.34
C ALA A 55 4.06 3.49 14.58
N ASP A 56 3.09 3.74 15.45
CA ASP A 56 2.85 2.93 16.65
C ASP A 56 2.52 1.48 16.29
N TYR A 57 1.67 1.28 15.29
CA TYR A 57 1.29 -0.06 14.86
C TYR A 57 2.46 -0.83 14.24
N ILE A 58 3.33 -0.16 13.47
CA ILE A 58 4.57 -0.77 12.95
C ILE A 58 5.47 -1.23 14.11
N VAL A 59 5.62 -0.40 15.15
CA VAL A 59 6.43 -0.76 16.33
C VAL A 59 5.82 -1.97 17.03
N LEU A 60 4.51 -1.98 17.26
CA LEU A 60 3.80 -3.10 17.86
C LEU A 60 4.03 -4.41 17.09
N LEU A 61 3.82 -4.41 15.77
CA LEU A 61 4.01 -5.58 14.93
C LEU A 61 5.46 -6.10 14.99
N ARG A 62 6.45 -5.19 14.93
CA ARG A 62 7.87 -5.57 15.07
C ARG A 62 8.16 -6.21 16.42
N THR A 63 7.60 -5.68 17.50
CA THR A 63 7.75 -6.25 18.84
C THR A 63 7.10 -7.63 18.93
N GLN A 64 5.90 -7.81 18.37
CA GLN A 64 5.23 -9.12 18.34
C GLN A 64 6.07 -10.16 17.60
N ILE A 65 6.59 -9.82 16.42
CA ILE A 65 7.49 -10.70 15.65
C ILE A 65 8.73 -11.06 16.48
N PHE A 66 9.35 -10.07 17.13
CA PHE A 66 10.54 -10.30 17.95
C PHE A 66 10.27 -11.26 19.11
N VAL A 67 9.15 -11.09 19.83
CA VAL A 67 8.77 -11.98 20.92
C VAL A 67 8.55 -13.40 20.41
N LEU A 68 7.83 -13.56 19.29
CA LEU A 68 7.58 -14.88 18.69
C LEU A 68 8.89 -15.56 18.26
N GLN A 69 9.83 -14.82 17.67
CA GLN A 69 11.15 -15.35 17.31
C GLN A 69 11.94 -15.82 18.55
N LYS A 70 11.87 -15.07 19.66
CA LYS A 70 12.53 -15.47 20.92
C LYS A 70 11.91 -16.73 21.52
N LEU A 71 10.59 -16.85 21.46
CA LEU A 71 9.90 -18.06 21.89
C LEU A 71 10.33 -19.26 21.04
N LEU A 72 10.36 -19.13 19.72
CA LEU A 72 10.80 -20.21 18.83
C LEU A 72 12.23 -20.67 19.16
N HIS A 73 13.16 -19.73 19.24
CA HIS A 73 14.56 -20.02 19.59
C HIS A 73 14.69 -20.69 20.98
N PHE A 74 13.86 -20.29 21.94
CA PHE A 74 13.81 -20.95 23.24
C PHE A 74 13.37 -22.42 23.13
N TYR A 75 12.31 -22.70 22.36
CA TYR A 75 11.82 -24.06 22.14
C TYR A 75 12.81 -24.94 21.35
N GLU A 76 13.48 -24.39 20.34
CA GLU A 76 14.53 -25.08 19.59
C GLU A 76 15.68 -25.52 20.51
N ASN A 77 16.15 -24.61 21.37
CA ASN A 77 17.23 -24.91 22.33
C ASN A 77 16.81 -25.89 23.43
N ALA A 78 15.55 -25.83 23.89
CA ALA A 78 15.01 -26.79 24.85
C ALA A 78 14.94 -28.20 24.26
N SER A 79 14.60 -28.30 22.97
CA SER A 79 14.52 -29.57 22.24
C SER A 79 15.92 -30.17 22.02
N ALA A 80 16.92 -29.35 21.71
CA ALA A 80 18.31 -29.79 21.54
C ALA A 80 18.94 -30.34 22.83
N ARG A 81 18.71 -29.69 23.98
CA ARG A 81 19.22 -30.16 25.29
C ARG A 81 18.61 -31.48 25.76
N SER A 82 17.44 -31.84 25.24
CA SER A 82 16.76 -33.08 25.63
C SER A 82 17.35 -34.33 24.96
N GLN A 83 18.18 -34.18 23.91
CA GLN A 83 18.85 -35.30 23.25
C GLN A 83 20.26 -35.61 23.79
N ASP A 84 20.88 -34.71 24.56
CA ASP A 84 22.27 -34.84 25.03
C ASP A 84 22.40 -35.56 26.40
N ASN A 85 21.28 -35.87 27.07
CA ASN A 85 21.25 -36.56 28.37
C ASN A 85 21.07 -38.10 28.26
N HIS A 86 21.36 -38.70 27.10
CA HIS A 86 21.26 -40.15 26.90
C HIS A 86 22.52 -40.77 26.24
N VAL A 87 23.70 -40.44 26.75
CA VAL A 87 24.97 -41.14 26.47
C VAL A 87 25.62 -41.60 27.76
#